data_AF-A0A820Z678-F1
#
_entry.id   AF-A0A820Z678-F1
#
_cell.length_a   1.000
_cell.length_b   1.000
_cell.length_c   1.000
_cell.angle_alpha   90.00
_cell.angle_beta   90.00
_cell.angle_gamma   90.00
#
_symmetry.space_group_name_H-M   'P 1'
#
loop_
_entity.id
_entity.type
_entity.pdbx_description
1 polymer ?
#
loop_
_entity_poly.entity_id
_entity_poly.type
_entity_poly.pdbx_seq_one_letter_code
_entity_poly.pdbx_strand_id
1 'polypeptide(L)'
;MKTPYYLLLNDKPFQIILVQTLSSISTKTLNYHHRRYQLQQIALLMHRIKLIPIYLRLWKTYWKSGMGQFNLDSKEQYSYPMNFKIWPEKIQSILSFIQIKEENKQQMYIDFVYDYIDELKQQLTTSQIEYEKMTKNFHGYTLSIEELLEDYLEKNLSSLRMHIEHKIKLIHYDYHIQVIKLIYEQEHPNEYQKKIFKELCQDKYEEEKIEQELRFSKQQMNYYCSFDKSLKNYDGQQSSYNECKEM
;
A
#
# COMPACT_ATOMS: atom_id res chain seq x y z
N MET A 1 15.07 -2.92 1.57
CA MET A 1 14.16 -2.11 2.41
C MET A 1 14.73 -1.95 3.82
N LYS A 2 14.73 -0.73 4.37
CA LYS A 2 15.11 -0.47 5.77
C LYS A 2 14.06 -1.05 6.73
N THR A 3 14.49 -1.46 7.92
CA THR A 3 13.61 -1.90 9.03
C THR A 3 12.66 -0.76 9.42
N PRO A 4 11.33 -0.94 9.40
CA PRO A 4 10.42 0.09 9.85
C PRO A 4 10.57 0.32 11.36
N TYR A 5 10.32 1.55 11.80
CA TYR A 5 10.59 1.97 13.18
C TYR A 5 9.85 1.12 14.23
N TYR A 6 8.60 0.73 13.93
CA TYR A 6 7.76 -0.10 14.78
C TYR A 6 8.16 -1.59 14.81
N LEU A 7 9.20 -1.99 14.08
CA LEU A 7 9.80 -3.33 14.18
C LEU A 7 11.21 -3.28 14.75
N LEU A 8 11.66 -2.13 15.26
CA LEU A 8 12.96 -2.04 15.92
C LEU A 8 12.89 -2.70 17.30
N LEU A 9 13.97 -3.39 17.71
CA LEU A 9 14.02 -4.07 19.00
C LEU A 9 13.90 -3.14 20.22
N ASN A 10 14.12 -1.83 20.02
CA ASN A 10 13.97 -0.81 21.04
C ASN A 10 12.57 -0.18 21.08
N ASP A 11 11.69 -0.46 20.11
CA ASP A 11 10.31 0.03 20.09
C ASP A 11 9.46 -0.62 21.18
N LYS A 12 8.87 0.18 22.07
CA LYS A 12 8.15 -0.34 23.26
C LYS A 12 6.95 -1.24 22.88
N PRO A 13 6.04 -0.84 21.97
CA PRO A 13 4.97 -1.72 21.50
C PRO A 13 5.48 -3.06 20.97
N PHE A 14 6.52 -3.05 20.13
CA PHE A 14 7.07 -4.29 19.58
C PHE A 14 7.75 -5.16 20.64
N GLN A 15 8.40 -4.56 21.65
CA GLN A 15 8.97 -5.31 22.77
C GLN A 15 7.92 -6.08 23.56
N ILE A 16 6.73 -5.52 23.76
CA ILE A 16 5.62 -6.20 24.45
C ILE A 16 5.23 -7.47 23.68
N ILE A 17 5.09 -7.35 22.36
CA ILE A 17 4.81 -8.47 21.45
C ILE A 17 5.90 -9.55 21.55
N LEU A 18 7.18 -9.15 21.56
CA LEU A 18 8.30 -10.09 21.71
C LEU A 18 8.30 -10.80 23.07
N VAL A 19 7.95 -10.11 24.15
CA VAL A 19 7.88 -10.72 25.49
C VAL A 19 6.71 -11.70 25.57
N GLN A 20 5.53 -11.32 25.07
CA GLN A 20 4.34 -12.18 25.03
C GLN A 20 4.62 -13.47 24.25
N THR A 21 5.18 -13.35 23.04
CA THR A 21 5.51 -14.51 22.19
C THR A 21 6.62 -15.39 22.75
N LEU A 22 7.60 -14.84 23.46
CA LEU A 22 8.67 -15.64 24.07
C LEU A 22 8.23 -16.30 25.37
N SER A 23 7.33 -15.67 26.13
CA SER A 23 6.78 -16.23 27.37
C SER A 23 5.89 -17.46 27.14
N SER A 24 5.27 -17.57 25.96
CA SER A 24 4.44 -18.72 25.59
C SER A 24 5.25 -19.94 25.13
N ILE A 25 6.56 -19.79 24.93
CA ILE A 25 7.43 -20.89 24.52
C ILE A 25 8.18 -21.43 25.74
N SER A 26 8.05 -22.73 26.03
CA SER A 26 8.76 -23.38 27.15
C SER A 26 10.29 -23.29 26.97
N THR A 27 10.95 -22.39 27.70
CA THR A 27 12.38 -22.12 27.58
C THR A 27 13.17 -22.89 28.64
N LYS A 28 13.63 -24.11 28.33
CA LYS A 28 14.58 -24.80 29.22
C LYS A 28 16.06 -24.58 28.89
N THR A 29 16.45 -24.08 27.70
CA THR A 29 17.89 -24.02 27.34
C THR A 29 18.32 -23.01 26.26
N LEU A 30 17.51 -22.03 25.84
CA LEU A 30 17.85 -21.18 24.67
C LEU A 30 18.10 -19.70 25.00
N ASN A 31 19.08 -19.11 24.30
CA ASN A 31 19.48 -17.71 24.41
C ASN A 31 18.35 -16.76 24.00
N TYR A 32 17.79 -16.04 24.98
CA TYR A 32 16.68 -15.10 24.83
C TYR A 32 16.96 -14.00 23.78
N HIS A 33 18.18 -13.46 23.73
CA HIS A 33 18.54 -12.42 22.76
C HIS A 33 18.52 -12.93 21.32
N HIS A 34 19.01 -14.16 21.10
CA HIS A 34 19.00 -14.77 19.78
C HIS A 34 17.56 -14.97 19.27
N ARG A 35 16.66 -15.45 20.13
CA ARG A 35 15.25 -15.67 19.77
C ARG A 35 14.50 -14.37 19.47
N ARG A 36 14.77 -13.29 20.21
CA ARG A 36 14.20 -11.96 19.91
C ARG A 36 14.60 -11.49 18.51
N TYR A 37 15.86 -11.67 18.15
CA TYR A 37 16.33 -11.33 16.81
C TYR A 37 15.65 -12.17 15.73
N GLN A 38 15.54 -13.49 15.94
CA GLN A 38 14.84 -14.37 15.00
C GLN A 38 13.37 -13.97 14.81
N LEU A 39 12.64 -13.67 15.90
CA LEU A 39 11.26 -13.18 15.81
C LEU A 39 11.16 -11.83 15.10
N GLN A 40 12.12 -10.92 15.31
CA GLN A 40 12.19 -9.67 14.56
C GLN A 40 12.35 -9.93 13.06
N GLN A 41 13.23 -10.85 12.66
CA GLN A 41 13.42 -11.19 11.25
C GLN A 41 12.16 -11.82 10.65
N ILE A 42 11.47 -12.70 11.38
CA ILE A 42 10.18 -13.27 10.98
C ILE A 42 9.16 -12.14 10.78
N ALA A 43 9.02 -11.24 11.74
CA ALA A 43 8.10 -10.09 11.64
C ALA A 43 8.44 -9.17 10.45
N LEU A 44 9.72 -8.98 10.15
CA LEU A 44 10.17 -8.22 8.98
C LEU A 44 9.80 -8.88 7.66
N LEU A 45 9.91 -10.19 7.58
CA LEU A 45 9.51 -10.96 6.41
C LEU A 45 7.99 -10.93 6.23
N MET A 46 7.21 -11.15 7.30
CA MET A 46 5.75 -10.99 7.29
C MET A 46 5.33 -9.58 6.83
N HIS A 47 6.00 -8.56 7.35
CA HIS A 47 5.78 -7.18 6.94
C HIS A 47 6.01 -6.99 5.43
N ARG A 48 7.11 -7.50 4.87
CA ARG A 48 7.38 -7.42 3.43
C ARG A 48 6.32 -8.16 2.62
N ILE A 49 5.94 -9.38 3.05
CA ILE A 49 4.92 -10.20 2.40
C ILE A 49 3.57 -9.49 2.36
N LYS A 50 3.18 -8.75 3.40
CA LYS A 50 1.95 -7.96 3.42
C LYS A 50 2.07 -6.64 2.66
N LEU A 51 3.24 -5.99 2.70
CA LEU A 51 3.48 -4.67 2.11
C LEU A 51 3.61 -4.71 0.58
N ILE A 52 4.38 -5.66 0.04
CA ILE A 52 4.70 -5.74 -1.39
C ILE A 52 3.43 -5.87 -2.25
N PRO A 53 2.43 -6.71 -1.91
CA PRO A 53 1.16 -6.78 -2.66
C PRO A 53 0.41 -5.45 -2.76
N ILE A 54 0.48 -4.61 -1.73
CA ILE A 54 -0.16 -3.28 -1.73
C ILE A 54 0.51 -2.40 -2.79
N TYR A 55 1.84 -2.39 -2.85
CA TYR A 55 2.59 -1.67 -3.89
C TYR A 55 2.39 -2.28 -5.28
N LEU A 56 2.39 -3.61 -5.41
CA LEU A 56 2.12 -4.28 -6.67
C LEU A 56 0.78 -3.86 -7.26
N ARG A 57 -0.26 -3.70 -6.43
CA ARG A 57 -1.56 -3.21 -6.89
C ARG A 57 -1.44 -1.80 -7.48
N LEU A 58 -0.77 -0.88 -6.78
CA LEU A 58 -0.54 0.49 -7.24
C LEU A 58 0.26 0.54 -8.55
N TRP A 59 1.34 -0.22 -8.66
CA TRP A 59 2.19 -0.20 -9.86
C TRP A 59 1.52 -0.87 -11.06
N LYS A 60 0.76 -1.94 -10.84
CA LYS A 60 -0.11 -2.51 -11.90
C LYS A 60 -1.18 -1.52 -12.35
N THR A 61 -1.74 -0.73 -11.43
CA THR A 61 -2.67 0.37 -11.75
C THR A 61 -1.98 1.42 -12.62
N TYR A 62 -0.76 1.85 -12.29
CA TYR A 62 0.00 2.75 -13.16
C TYR A 62 0.23 2.18 -14.56
N TRP A 63 0.68 0.94 -14.63
CA TRP A 63 0.92 0.24 -15.89
C TRP A 63 -0.36 0.18 -16.74
N LYS A 64 -1.48 -0.29 -16.18
CA LYS A 64 -2.75 -0.39 -16.91
C LYS A 64 -3.26 0.98 -17.40
N SER A 65 -3.13 2.03 -16.59
CA SER A 65 -3.48 3.40 -16.98
C SER A 65 -2.67 3.84 -18.20
N GLY A 66 -1.37 3.57 -18.17
CA GLY A 66 -0.45 3.92 -19.25
C GLY A 66 -0.63 3.13 -20.54
N MET A 67 -1.06 1.87 -20.42
CA MET A 67 -1.35 0.98 -21.54
C MET A 67 -2.73 1.22 -22.15
N GLY A 68 -3.54 2.13 -21.61
CA GLY A 68 -4.93 2.32 -22.06
C GLY A 68 -5.87 1.16 -21.69
N GLN A 69 -5.51 0.34 -20.70
CA GLN A 69 -6.18 -0.92 -20.34
C GLN A 69 -7.04 -0.81 -19.07
N PHE A 70 -7.51 0.38 -18.71
CA PHE A 70 -8.36 0.55 -17.51
C PHE A 70 -9.81 0.10 -17.73
N ASN A 71 -10.27 0.04 -18.98
CA ASN A 71 -11.64 -0.31 -19.36
C ASN A 71 -11.81 -1.80 -19.73
N LEU A 72 -11.28 -2.72 -18.91
CA LEU A 72 -11.35 -4.17 -19.22
C LEU A 72 -12.67 -4.84 -18.84
N ASP A 73 -13.58 -4.15 -18.14
CA ASP A 73 -14.88 -4.73 -17.70
C ASP A 73 -16.07 -4.38 -18.62
N SER A 74 -15.90 -3.46 -19.58
CA SER A 74 -16.91 -3.20 -20.61
C SER A 74 -16.71 -4.17 -21.77
N LYS A 75 -17.82 -4.79 -22.23
CA LYS A 75 -17.86 -5.68 -23.42
C LYS A 75 -17.36 -5.02 -24.71
N GLU A 76 -17.12 -3.71 -24.68
CA GLU A 76 -16.50 -2.93 -25.74
C GLU A 76 -15.05 -2.65 -25.35
N GLN A 77 -14.12 -3.39 -25.95
CA GLN A 77 -12.68 -3.16 -25.82
C GLN A 77 -12.29 -1.93 -26.64
N TYR A 78 -12.54 -0.75 -26.10
CA TYR A 78 -11.90 0.46 -26.62
C TYR A 78 -10.43 0.43 -26.19
N SER A 79 -9.57 -0.09 -27.06
CA SER A 79 -8.13 0.08 -26.93
C SER A 79 -7.80 1.52 -27.29
N TYR A 80 -7.78 2.40 -26.30
CA TYR A 80 -7.36 3.78 -26.55
C TYR A 80 -5.89 3.80 -26.98
N PRO A 81 -5.54 4.67 -27.95
CA PRO A 81 -4.15 4.82 -28.35
C PRO A 81 -3.33 5.16 -27.12
N MET A 82 -2.28 4.38 -26.96
CA MET A 82 -1.37 4.44 -25.82
C MET A 82 -0.79 5.86 -25.77
N ASN A 83 -1.19 6.66 -24.76
CA ASN A 83 -0.88 8.08 -24.70
C ASN A 83 -0.22 8.40 -23.36
N PHE A 84 1.04 8.84 -23.44
CA PHE A 84 1.85 9.19 -22.27
C PHE A 84 1.19 10.27 -21.38
N LYS A 85 0.40 11.18 -21.94
CA LYS A 85 -0.30 12.23 -21.18
C LYS A 85 -1.33 11.68 -20.18
N ILE A 86 -1.73 10.41 -20.33
CA ILE A 86 -2.68 9.73 -19.45
C ILE A 86 -1.97 9.13 -18.22
N TRP A 87 -0.64 9.02 -18.24
CA TRP A 87 0.10 8.53 -17.08
C TRP A 87 -0.03 9.49 -15.89
N PRO A 88 -0.16 9.00 -14.66
CA PRO A 88 -0.21 9.89 -13.50
C PRO A 88 1.05 10.75 -13.36
N GLU A 89 0.89 12.01 -12.97
CA GLU A 89 1.95 13.03 -12.90
C GLU A 89 3.19 12.55 -12.13
N LYS A 90 3.00 11.78 -11.06
CA LYS A 90 4.10 11.23 -10.27
C LYS A 90 5.04 10.33 -11.08
N ILE A 91 4.52 9.57 -12.04
CA ILE A 91 5.35 8.74 -12.91
C ILE A 91 6.05 9.60 -13.95
N GLN A 92 5.33 10.57 -14.52
CA GLN A 92 5.92 11.53 -15.45
C GLN A 92 7.08 12.30 -14.79
N SER A 93 6.94 12.71 -13.52
CA SER A 93 7.97 13.44 -12.79
C SER A 93 9.21 12.58 -12.55
N ILE A 94 9.06 11.33 -12.08
CA ILE A 94 10.21 10.43 -11.81
C ILE A 94 11.10 10.28 -13.05
N LEU A 95 10.46 10.21 -14.22
CA LEU A 95 11.13 9.89 -15.47
C LEU A 95 11.57 11.14 -16.24
N SER A 96 10.97 12.30 -15.96
CA SER A 96 11.48 13.60 -16.41
C SER A 96 12.90 13.88 -15.90
N PHE A 97 13.28 13.33 -14.74
CA PHE A 97 14.64 13.40 -14.20
C PHE A 97 15.67 12.60 -15.01
N ILE A 98 15.26 11.69 -15.89
CA ILE A 98 16.15 10.74 -16.58
C ILE A 98 16.71 11.33 -17.90
N GLN A 99 16.45 12.60 -18.25
CA GLN A 99 17.00 13.30 -19.44
C GLN A 99 16.97 12.47 -20.74
N ILE A 100 15.80 11.93 -21.08
CA ILE A 100 15.66 10.95 -22.18
C ILE A 100 15.32 11.66 -23.51
N LYS A 101 15.96 11.22 -24.61
CA LYS A 101 15.65 11.62 -26.01
C LYS A 101 14.19 11.29 -26.37
N GLU A 102 13.53 12.16 -27.14
CA GLU A 102 12.07 12.14 -27.34
C GLU A 102 11.49 10.91 -28.03
N GLU A 103 12.24 10.24 -28.92
CA GLU A 103 11.67 9.27 -29.86
C GLU A 103 11.31 7.90 -29.26
N ASN A 104 11.84 7.52 -28.08
CA ASN A 104 11.57 6.23 -27.42
C ASN A 104 10.99 6.33 -26.01
N LYS A 105 10.55 7.54 -25.62
CA LYS A 105 10.04 7.85 -24.29
C LYS A 105 8.99 6.82 -23.83
N GLN A 106 7.98 6.56 -24.65
CA GLN A 106 6.84 5.71 -24.31
C GLN A 106 7.19 4.26 -23.97
N GLN A 107 8.03 3.60 -24.78
CA GLN A 107 8.44 2.22 -24.49
C GLN A 107 9.27 2.16 -23.20
N MET A 108 10.16 3.14 -22.99
CA MET A 108 10.95 3.22 -21.75
C MET A 108 10.09 3.43 -20.49
N TYR A 109 8.98 4.18 -20.58
CA TYR A 109 8.01 4.31 -19.48
C TYR A 109 7.39 2.97 -19.10
N ILE A 110 7.03 2.18 -20.11
CA ILE A 110 6.42 0.86 -19.95
C ILE A 110 7.43 -0.11 -19.34
N ASP A 111 8.64 -0.15 -19.90
CA ASP A 111 9.72 -1.03 -19.45
C ASP A 111 10.08 -0.73 -18.00
N PHE A 112 10.25 0.55 -17.63
CA PHE A 112 10.53 0.94 -16.26
C PHE A 112 9.49 0.43 -15.25
N VAL A 113 8.19 0.61 -15.56
CA VAL A 113 7.13 0.15 -14.67
C VAL A 113 7.02 -1.37 -14.66
N TYR A 114 7.22 -2.01 -15.80
CA TYR A 114 7.23 -3.46 -15.91
C TYR A 114 8.36 -4.08 -15.09
N ASP A 115 9.58 -3.57 -15.25
CA ASP A 115 10.77 -4.01 -14.52
C ASP A 115 10.59 -3.84 -13.01
N TYR A 116 10.04 -2.71 -12.57
CA TYR A 116 9.75 -2.47 -11.16
C TYR A 116 8.68 -3.43 -10.61
N ILE A 117 7.65 -3.75 -11.40
CA ILE A 117 6.65 -4.77 -11.04
C ILE A 117 7.31 -6.14 -10.91
N ASP A 118 8.22 -6.49 -11.81
CA ASP A 118 8.93 -7.76 -11.76
C ASP A 118 9.87 -7.85 -10.56
N GLU A 119 10.63 -6.79 -10.27
CA GLU A 119 11.47 -6.69 -9.07
C GLU A 119 10.64 -6.91 -7.79
N LEU A 120 9.46 -6.28 -7.69
CA LEU A 120 8.56 -6.49 -6.56
C LEU A 120 8.07 -7.94 -6.44
N LYS A 121 7.75 -8.60 -7.56
CA LYS A 121 7.36 -10.02 -7.55
C LYS A 121 8.51 -10.90 -7.08
N GLN A 122 9.73 -10.65 -7.56
CA GLN A 122 10.92 -11.38 -7.13
C GLN A 122 11.15 -11.20 -5.62
N GLN A 123 11.09 -9.96 -5.12
CA GLN A 123 11.21 -9.66 -3.69
C GLN A 123 10.14 -10.36 -2.84
N LEU A 124 8.90 -10.45 -3.34
CA LEU A 124 7.82 -11.16 -2.66
C LEU A 124 8.14 -12.65 -2.55
N THR A 125 8.50 -13.29 -3.66
CA THR A 125 8.85 -14.72 -3.70
C THR A 125 10.03 -15.01 -2.78
N THR A 126 11.09 -14.22 -2.82
CA THR A 126 12.24 -14.36 -1.91
C THR A 126 11.82 -14.23 -0.45
N SER A 127 10.99 -13.23 -0.12
CA SER A 127 10.52 -13.02 1.25
C SER A 127 9.66 -14.18 1.75
N GLN A 128 8.81 -14.76 0.89
CA GLN A 128 7.99 -15.93 1.20
C GLN A 128 8.84 -17.17 1.48
N ILE A 129 9.83 -17.45 0.62
CA ILE A 129 10.75 -18.59 0.80
C ILE A 129 11.57 -18.43 2.10
N GLU A 130 12.09 -17.22 2.35
CA GLU A 130 12.84 -16.93 3.59
C GLU A 130 11.96 -17.06 4.83
N TYR A 131 10.69 -16.60 4.76
CA TYR A 131 9.73 -16.74 5.85
C TYR A 131 9.47 -18.19 6.19
N GLU A 132 9.13 -19.02 5.20
CA GLU A 132 8.89 -20.45 5.40
C GLU A 132 10.10 -21.16 6.00
N LYS A 133 11.32 -20.80 5.56
CA LYS A 133 12.55 -21.37 6.10
C LYS A 133 12.77 -20.92 7.56
N MET A 134 12.53 -19.65 7.88
CA MET A 134 12.73 -19.14 9.24
C MET A 134 11.72 -19.71 10.23
N THR A 135 10.43 -19.78 9.87
CA THR A 135 9.39 -20.31 10.76
C THR A 135 9.58 -21.80 11.04
N LYS A 136 9.95 -22.60 10.03
CA LYS A 136 10.30 -24.03 10.21
C LYS A 136 11.50 -24.23 11.16
N ASN A 137 12.47 -23.33 11.12
CA ASN A 137 13.67 -23.41 11.96
C ASN A 137 13.49 -22.77 13.34
N PHE A 138 12.39 -22.05 13.58
CA PHE A 138 12.11 -21.42 14.86
C PHE A 138 11.38 -22.38 15.80
N HIS A 139 12.12 -22.98 16.73
CA HIS A 139 11.55 -23.96 17.66
C HIS A 139 10.50 -23.32 18.59
N GLY A 140 9.25 -23.77 18.47
CA GLY A 140 8.11 -23.24 19.20
C GLY A 140 7.35 -22.14 18.44
N TYR A 141 7.57 -21.97 17.13
CA TYR A 141 6.67 -21.17 16.30
C TYR A 141 5.29 -21.84 16.25
N THR A 142 4.25 -21.10 16.60
CA THR A 142 2.86 -21.59 16.63
C THR A 142 1.96 -20.63 15.86
N LEU A 143 0.77 -21.12 15.48
CA LEU A 143 -0.25 -20.30 14.84
C LEU A 143 -0.59 -19.05 15.68
N SER A 144 -0.64 -19.18 17.01
CA SER A 144 -0.93 -18.04 17.89
C SER A 144 0.17 -16.96 17.87
N ILE A 145 1.44 -17.34 17.66
CA ILE A 145 2.53 -16.37 17.47
C ILE A 145 2.38 -15.67 16.12
N GLU A 146 2.03 -16.42 15.08
CA GLU A 146 1.77 -15.88 13.75
C GLU A 146 0.62 -14.86 13.79
N GLU A 147 -0.54 -15.23 14.32
CA GLU A 147 -1.72 -14.35 14.48
C GLU A 147 -1.39 -13.06 15.23
N LEU A 148 -0.64 -13.17 16.34
CA LEU A 148 -0.26 -12.01 17.15
C LEU A 148 0.67 -11.04 16.38
N LEU A 149 1.61 -11.58 15.60
CA LEU A 149 2.44 -10.77 14.70
C LEU A 149 1.63 -10.18 13.55
N GLU A 150 0.69 -10.94 12.96
CA GLU A 150 -0.19 -10.48 11.89
C GLU A 150 -1.05 -9.30 12.33
N ASP A 151 -1.69 -9.39 13.49
CA ASP A 151 -2.53 -8.33 14.06
C ASP A 151 -1.71 -7.06 14.33
N TYR A 152 -0.52 -7.22 14.90
CA TYR A 152 0.39 -6.10 15.15
C TYR A 152 0.80 -5.42 13.84
N LEU A 153 1.12 -6.20 12.80
CA LEU A 153 1.50 -5.67 11.50
C LEU A 153 0.33 -4.98 10.78
N GLU A 154 -0.87 -5.58 10.80
CA GLU A 154 -2.04 -5.00 10.10
C GLU A 154 -2.44 -3.66 10.72
N LYS A 155 -2.36 -3.50 12.06
CA LYS A 155 -2.58 -2.20 12.73
C LYS A 155 -1.64 -1.11 12.24
N ASN A 156 -0.39 -1.46 11.91
CA ASN A 156 0.60 -0.51 11.42
C ASN A 156 0.53 -0.29 9.90
N LEU A 157 0.04 -1.27 9.13
CA LEU A 157 -0.04 -1.22 7.67
C LEU A 157 -1.36 -0.68 7.12
N SER A 158 -2.44 -0.76 7.88
CA SER A 158 -3.80 -0.35 7.49
C SER A 158 -3.87 1.08 6.95
N SER A 159 -3.21 2.04 7.59
CA SER A 159 -3.18 3.45 7.16
C SER A 159 -2.50 3.58 5.79
N LEU A 160 -1.42 2.84 5.56
CA LEU A 160 -0.72 2.84 4.28
C LEU A 160 -1.57 2.17 3.19
N ARG A 161 -2.22 1.04 3.52
CA ARG A 161 -3.15 0.35 2.62
C ARG A 161 -4.26 1.30 2.15
N MET A 162 -4.90 1.99 3.10
CA MET A 162 -5.96 2.96 2.81
C MET A 162 -5.46 4.11 1.93
N HIS A 163 -4.27 4.65 2.21
CA HIS A 163 -3.67 5.70 1.40
C HIS A 163 -3.40 5.24 -0.04
N ILE A 164 -2.86 4.03 -0.23
CA ILE A 164 -2.61 3.48 -1.56
C ILE A 164 -3.92 3.18 -2.29
N GLU A 165 -4.94 2.67 -1.62
CA GLU A 165 -6.26 2.43 -2.22
C GLU A 165 -6.94 3.72 -2.68
N HIS A 166 -6.88 4.78 -1.87
CA HIS A 166 -7.35 6.11 -2.26
C HIS A 166 -6.61 6.61 -3.50
N LYS A 167 -5.29 6.47 -3.51
CA LYS A 167 -4.47 6.86 -4.66
C LYS A 167 -4.83 6.10 -5.93
N ILE A 168 -5.09 4.80 -5.82
CA ILE A 168 -5.59 3.99 -6.95
C ILE A 168 -6.90 4.59 -7.47
N LYS A 169 -7.86 4.91 -6.60
CA LYS A 169 -9.13 5.53 -7.02
C LYS A 169 -8.91 6.84 -7.78
N LEU A 170 -8.04 7.73 -7.30
CA LEU A 170 -7.73 8.97 -8.00
C LEU A 170 -7.17 8.71 -9.40
N ILE A 171 -6.29 7.72 -9.57
CA ILE A 171 -5.78 7.32 -10.89
C ILE A 171 -6.92 6.84 -11.81
N HIS A 172 -7.91 6.09 -11.28
CA HIS A 172 -9.11 5.71 -12.05
C HIS A 172 -9.88 6.94 -12.53
N TYR A 173 -10.15 7.90 -11.64
CA TYR A 173 -10.85 9.13 -12.00
C TYR A 173 -10.10 9.94 -13.06
N ASP A 174 -8.81 10.18 -12.84
CA ASP A 174 -7.96 10.92 -13.78
C ASP A 174 -7.96 10.26 -15.17
N TYR A 175 -7.80 8.93 -15.21
CA TYR A 175 -7.82 8.16 -16.45
C TYR A 175 -9.13 8.34 -17.22
N HIS A 176 -10.28 8.16 -16.58
CA HIS A 176 -11.58 8.26 -17.26
C HIS A 176 -11.84 9.66 -17.82
N ILE A 177 -11.47 10.72 -17.09
CA ILE A 177 -11.59 12.09 -17.57
C ILE A 177 -10.71 12.34 -18.79
N GLN A 178 -9.46 11.86 -18.77
CA GLN A 178 -8.56 12.00 -19.93
C GLN A 178 -9.09 11.25 -21.16
N VAL A 179 -9.66 10.06 -20.96
CA VAL A 179 -10.31 9.30 -22.04
C VAL A 179 -11.50 10.06 -22.62
N ILE A 180 -12.39 10.61 -21.78
CA ILE A 180 -13.54 11.40 -22.23
C ILE A 180 -13.09 12.63 -23.02
N LYS A 181 -12.04 13.32 -22.57
CA LYS A 181 -11.43 14.45 -23.30
C LYS A 181 -10.94 14.04 -24.68
N LEU A 182 -10.23 12.92 -24.78
CA LEU A 182 -9.69 12.43 -26.05
C LEU A 182 -10.80 12.06 -27.04
N ILE A 183 -11.85 11.35 -26.59
CA ILE A 183 -13.01 11.02 -27.44
C ILE A 183 -13.68 12.30 -27.90
N TYR A 184 -13.89 13.25 -26.99
CA TYR A 184 -14.54 14.52 -27.32
C TYR A 184 -13.75 15.33 -28.34
N GLU A 185 -12.42 15.36 -28.26
CA GLU A 185 -11.55 16.03 -29.24
C GLU A 185 -11.62 15.41 -30.63
N GLN A 186 -11.86 14.09 -30.74
CA GLN A 186 -12.00 13.38 -32.03
C GLN A 186 -13.26 13.78 -32.80
N GLU A 187 -14.31 14.23 -32.10
CA GLU A 187 -15.55 14.70 -32.71
C GLU A 187 -15.45 16.12 -33.31
N HIS A 188 -14.24 16.70 -33.34
CA HIS A 188 -13.96 18.04 -33.85
C HIS A 188 -14.94 19.12 -33.35
N PRO A 189 -15.11 19.27 -32.02
CA PRO A 189 -16.05 20.21 -31.44
C PRO A 189 -15.67 21.64 -31.80
N ASN A 190 -16.67 22.48 -32.04
CA ASN A 190 -16.45 23.91 -32.25
C ASN A 190 -16.04 24.61 -30.93
N GLU A 191 -15.54 25.84 -31.00
CA GLU A 191 -15.05 26.58 -29.83
C GLU A 191 -16.10 26.75 -28.71
N TYR A 192 -17.38 26.88 -29.08
CA TYR A 192 -18.46 26.99 -28.10
C TYR A 192 -18.68 25.67 -27.36
N GLN A 193 -18.71 24.56 -28.08
CA GLN A 193 -18.80 23.21 -27.52
C GLN A 193 -17.57 22.93 -26.63
N LYS A 194 -16.36 23.27 -27.06
CA LYS A 194 -15.14 23.13 -26.23
C LYS A 194 -15.24 23.88 -24.91
N LYS A 195 -15.78 25.11 -24.92
CA LYS A 195 -15.96 25.92 -23.71
C LYS A 195 -16.93 25.26 -22.73
N ILE A 196 -18.10 24.83 -23.21
CA ILE A 196 -19.10 24.13 -22.38
C ILE A 196 -18.54 22.83 -21.80
N PHE A 197 -17.88 22.03 -22.62
CA PHE A 197 -17.29 20.77 -22.17
C PHE A 197 -16.21 21.00 -21.10
N LYS A 198 -15.39 22.04 -21.25
CA LYS A 198 -14.43 22.42 -20.21
C LYS A 198 -15.13 22.78 -18.90
N GLU A 199 -16.17 23.61 -18.93
CA GLU A 199 -16.94 23.98 -17.74
C GLU A 199 -17.57 22.74 -17.09
N LEU A 200 -18.26 21.89 -17.86
CA LEU A 200 -18.91 20.69 -17.34
C LEU A 200 -17.94 19.64 -16.80
N CYS A 201 -16.84 19.37 -17.51
CA CYS A 201 -15.88 18.35 -17.10
C CYS A 201 -14.95 18.82 -15.98
N GLN A 202 -14.56 20.10 -15.95
CA GLN A 202 -13.65 20.61 -14.93
C GLN A 202 -14.39 20.76 -13.59
N ASP A 203 -15.60 21.31 -13.59
CA ASP A 203 -16.38 21.51 -12.37
C ASP A 203 -16.79 20.17 -11.76
N LYS A 204 -17.28 19.24 -12.58
CA LYS A 204 -17.67 17.90 -12.12
C LYS A 204 -16.46 17.07 -11.66
N TYR A 205 -15.31 17.20 -12.34
CA TYR A 205 -14.08 16.52 -11.92
C TYR A 205 -13.58 17.04 -10.57
N GLU A 206 -13.49 18.36 -10.40
CA GLU A 206 -13.05 18.94 -9.13
C GLU A 206 -14.03 18.61 -8.00
N GLU A 207 -15.34 18.63 -8.26
CA GLU A 207 -16.35 18.24 -7.27
C GLU A 207 -16.20 16.77 -6.84
N GLU A 208 -16.12 15.82 -7.78
CA GLU A 208 -15.97 14.39 -7.46
C GLU A 208 -14.61 14.09 -6.80
N LYS A 209 -13.55 14.78 -7.22
CA LYS A 209 -12.21 14.66 -6.62
C LYS A 209 -12.22 15.15 -5.18
N ILE A 210 -12.77 16.34 -4.92
CA ILE A 210 -12.93 16.90 -3.58
C ILE A 210 -13.80 15.97 -2.72
N GLU A 211 -14.86 15.38 -3.27
CA GLU A 211 -15.70 14.44 -2.54
C GLU A 211 -14.94 13.17 -2.15
N GLN A 212 -14.14 12.60 -3.06
CA GLN A 212 -13.30 11.44 -2.77
C GLN A 212 -12.24 11.76 -1.69
N GLU A 213 -11.60 12.93 -1.79
CA GLU A 213 -10.63 13.40 -0.80
C GLU A 213 -11.31 13.61 0.57
N LEU A 214 -12.49 14.23 0.61
CA LEU A 214 -13.29 14.40 1.84
C LEU A 214 -13.69 13.06 2.46
N ARG A 215 -14.12 12.09 1.64
CA ARG A 215 -14.44 10.72 2.09
C ARG A 215 -13.20 10.05 2.68
N PHE A 216 -12.05 10.20 2.05
CA PHE A 216 -10.78 9.69 2.55
C PHE A 216 -10.39 10.35 3.88
N SER A 217 -10.45 11.68 4.00
CA SER A 217 -10.17 12.39 5.25
C SER A 217 -11.09 11.96 6.38
N LYS A 218 -12.38 11.74 6.10
CA LYS A 218 -13.34 11.18 7.08
C LYS A 218 -12.99 9.76 7.50
N GLN A 219 -12.60 8.89 6.55
CA GLN A 219 -12.17 7.52 6.85
C GLN A 219 -10.89 7.49 7.68
N GLN A 220 -9.90 8.35 7.37
CA GLN A 220 -8.69 8.50 8.16
C GLN A 220 -9.00 9.01 9.58
N MET A 221 -9.83 10.05 9.71
CA MET A 221 -10.25 10.55 11.04
C MET A 221 -10.94 9.48 11.87
N ASN A 222 -11.84 8.70 11.26
CA ASN A 222 -12.50 7.59 11.94
C ASN A 222 -11.51 6.49 12.36
N TYR A 223 -10.49 6.23 11.54
CA TYR A 223 -9.41 5.29 11.86
C TYR A 223 -8.55 5.79 13.03
N TYR A 224 -8.11 7.06 13.01
CA TYR A 224 -7.32 7.61 14.12
C TYR A 224 -8.13 7.67 15.42
N CYS A 225 -9.42 8.04 15.35
CA CYS A 225 -10.32 8.03 16.51
C CYS A 225 -10.57 6.63 17.08
N SER A 226 -10.61 5.58 16.25
CA SER A 226 -10.76 4.21 16.73
C SER A 226 -9.45 3.63 17.27
N PHE A 227 -8.32 4.00 16.66
CA PHE A 227 -6.98 3.64 17.11
C PHE A 227 -6.68 4.23 18.50
N ASP A 228 -6.96 5.52 18.73
CA ASP A 228 -6.78 6.18 20.03
C ASP A 228 -7.63 5.55 21.14
N LYS A 229 -8.86 5.14 20.81
CA LYS A 229 -9.72 4.41 21.75
C LYS A 229 -9.15 3.03 22.08
N SER A 230 -8.57 2.33 21.09
CA SER A 230 -7.94 1.03 21.32
C SER A 230 -6.67 1.10 22.17
N LEU A 231 -5.88 2.18 22.03
CA LEU A 231 -4.70 2.46 22.86
C LEU A 231 -5.11 2.77 24.31
N LYS A 232 -6.12 3.63 24.52
CA LYS A 232 -6.65 3.95 25.85
C LYS A 232 -7.25 2.74 26.57
N ASN A 233 -7.89 1.83 25.83
CA ASN A 233 -8.39 0.57 26.41
C ASN A 233 -7.26 -0.40 26.78
N TYR A 234 -6.13 -0.37 26.07
CA TYR A 234 -4.95 -1.16 26.41
C TYR A 234 -4.29 -0.66 27.71
N ASP A 235 -4.19 0.65 27.90
CA ASP A 235 -3.70 1.25 29.15
C ASP A 235 -4.69 1.02 30.32
N GLY A 236 -5.99 1.09 30.05
CA GLY A 236 -7.04 0.82 31.05
C GLY A 236 -7.08 -0.64 31.54
N GLN A 237 -6.79 -1.60 30.67
CA GLN A 237 -6.67 -3.02 31.04
C GLN A 237 -5.39 -3.32 31.84
N GLN A 238 -4.32 -2.54 31.69
CA GLN A 238 -3.14 -2.65 32.56
C GLN A 238 -3.36 -2.06 33.96
N SER A 239 -4.18 -1.01 34.09
CA SER A 239 -4.52 -0.44 35.40
C SER A 239 -5.32 -1.42 36.27
N SER A 240 -6.25 -2.17 35.68
CA SER A 240 -7.04 -3.18 36.39
C SER A 240 -6.24 -4.44 36.79
N TYR A 241 -5.11 -4.73 36.14
CA TYR A 241 -4.25 -5.87 36.52
C TYR A 241 -3.26 -5.55 37.65
N ASN A 242 -2.98 -4.28 37.92
CA ASN A 242 -2.14 -3.87 39.04
C ASN A 242 -2.94 -3.68 40.35
N GLU A 243 -4.24 -3.44 40.29
CA GLU A 243 -5.11 -3.35 41.48
C GLU A 243 -5.53 -4.73 42.05
N CYS A 244 -5.36 -5.82 41.31
CA CYS A 244 -5.63 -7.18 41.81
C CYS A 244 -4.39 -7.90 42.40
N LYS A 245 -3.28 -7.17 42.63
CA LYS A 245 -2.08 -7.71 43.29
C LYS A 245 -1.78 -7.09 44.67
N GLU A 246 -2.65 -6.21 45.15
CA GLU A 246 -2.63 -5.68 46.52
C GLU A 246 -3.96 -5.96 47.24
N MET A 247 -4.36 -7.23 47.32
CA MET A 247 -5.24 -7.80 48.36
C MET A 247 -4.78 -9.23 48.65
#